data_AF-A0A497EAG5-F1
#
_entry.id   AF-A0A497EAG5-F1
#
_cell.length_a   1.000
_cell.length_b   1.000
_cell.length_c   1.000
_cell.angle_alpha   90.00
_cell.angle_beta   90.00
_cell.angle_gamma   90.00
#
_symmetry.space_group_name_H-M   'P 1'
#
loop_
_entity.id
_entity.type
_entity.pdbx_description
1 polymer ?
#
loop_
_entity_poly.entity_id
_entity_poly.type
_entity_poly.pdbx_seq_one_letter_code
_entity_poly.pdbx_strand_id
1 'polypeptide(L)'
;MGRVVSFQKKKKKKKAKRTQGPGGGSPQPRNTWQLAVIRMPIWVQDQEDEPPYRPWSALAISLTHDLVGGSDSVHPDDRTPELAFEALHNLAETCGEWPEVIEIRDPDLGTTLESMPELSGVEITYRPTLAGLNGMMDRMGGALNPEERTPPSATSVPGVTVDHLRAFALAAARFFAAEPWTELGNEDVIRIDSPVPDPNFRHLMVMGNGGEEFGILFLEDPNGFSLMGDGLAEEFLQNTVLWSLSSWEPSHIDYREHDMWEDQGLSFVQEDLIPAAVQYGPKRRIRRASPKYLAFIEAVLTALAETTVEEMDAGSWQRSITTSTGPNSIAFSLVDCQRDLDEDDEFGNMPSPLFMERMMIDQQPNDTDSRRQAQELAYEAMEAHGRHRKVLARQALDLWPDCADALGVLAGSATDPVEAIELFEQAVAAGEKDLGAQFFAETVGHFWGFHETRPFMRVKLALAQNLWDEERYEEAVGHYRELLRLNPNDNQSVRTLLAPALMQLGEYDEAEELLTFYKDTHSASWHYTWALLTFLKEGDGSLAKRRLTAAFKWNPHVASFLTGQRPPPTEPSAYYHPGEISEAETMIAELYEVWFASEGAIAWIIDRWMRFSK
;
A
#
# COMPACT_ATOMS: atom_id res chain seq x y z
N MET A 1 19.36 -10.57 -35.32
CA MET A 1 20.80 -10.89 -35.42
C MET A 1 21.15 -11.84 -34.28
N GLY A 2 20.72 -13.11 -34.39
CA GLY A 2 20.81 -14.10 -33.30
C GLY A 2 22.23 -14.57 -33.06
N ARG A 3 22.74 -14.38 -31.83
CA ARG A 3 24.05 -14.90 -31.40
C ARG A 3 23.91 -16.30 -30.82
N VAL A 4 24.56 -17.24 -31.49
CA VAL A 4 24.88 -18.61 -31.06
C VAL A 4 25.54 -18.62 -29.67
N VAL A 5 25.01 -19.39 -28.72
CA VAL A 5 25.67 -19.66 -27.42
C VAL A 5 26.24 -21.08 -27.41
N SER A 6 27.57 -21.19 -27.51
CA SER A 6 28.27 -22.46 -27.30
C SER A 6 28.54 -22.68 -25.81
N PHE A 7 28.00 -23.75 -25.22
CA PHE A 7 28.35 -24.15 -23.85
C PHE A 7 29.57 -25.08 -23.84
N GLN A 8 30.77 -24.54 -23.62
CA GLN A 8 31.98 -25.35 -23.42
C GLN A 8 31.98 -26.03 -22.03
N LYS A 9 31.75 -27.35 -21.99
CA LYS A 9 32.00 -28.20 -20.81
C LYS A 9 33.51 -28.27 -20.52
N LYS A 10 34.00 -27.65 -19.42
CA LYS A 10 35.31 -27.98 -18.82
C LYS A 10 35.27 -29.39 -18.20
N LYS A 11 35.63 -30.43 -18.97
CA LYS A 11 35.83 -31.80 -18.45
C LYS A 11 37.15 -31.89 -17.67
N LYS A 12 37.07 -32.06 -16.34
CA LYS A 12 38.18 -32.60 -15.52
C LYS A 12 38.39 -34.08 -15.91
N LYS A 13 39.57 -34.39 -16.45
CA LYS A 13 40.02 -35.77 -16.74
C LYS A 13 40.20 -36.56 -15.43
N LYS A 14 39.30 -37.50 -15.13
CA LYS A 14 39.62 -38.68 -14.30
C LYS A 14 39.81 -39.87 -15.24
N LYS A 15 41.02 -40.44 -15.26
CA LYS A 15 41.34 -41.69 -15.98
C LYS A 15 40.68 -42.85 -15.25
N ALA A 16 39.67 -43.47 -15.87
CA ALA A 16 39.23 -44.82 -15.52
C ALA A 16 39.72 -45.80 -16.59
N LYS A 17 40.44 -46.84 -16.15
CA LYS A 17 40.93 -47.95 -16.99
C LYS A 17 39.72 -48.71 -17.56
N ARG A 18 39.69 -48.87 -18.87
CA ARG A 18 38.67 -49.65 -19.60
C ARG A 18 39.24 -51.06 -19.83
N THR A 19 38.69 -52.05 -19.15
CA THR A 19 38.88 -53.48 -19.48
C THR A 19 38.04 -53.80 -20.71
N GLN A 20 38.67 -54.38 -21.74
CA GLN A 20 37.98 -54.87 -22.94
C GLN A 20 37.39 -56.26 -22.68
N GLY A 21 36.10 -56.42 -22.92
CA GLY A 21 35.41 -57.69 -23.15
C GLY A 21 34.73 -57.65 -24.54
N PRO A 22 34.48 -58.79 -25.19
CA PRO A 22 34.30 -58.85 -26.64
C PRO A 22 32.84 -58.64 -27.09
N GLY A 23 32.70 -57.89 -28.20
CA GLY A 23 31.75 -58.07 -29.29
C GLY A 23 30.29 -58.45 -28.98
N GLY A 24 29.45 -57.43 -28.82
CA GLY A 24 28.01 -57.50 -29.06
C GLY A 24 27.57 -56.19 -29.71
N GLY A 25 27.26 -56.22 -31.00
CA GLY A 25 26.78 -55.06 -31.75
C GLY A 25 25.43 -54.62 -31.19
N SER A 26 25.43 -53.56 -30.38
CA SER A 26 24.23 -52.79 -30.11
C SER A 26 23.90 -52.03 -31.39
N PRO A 27 22.63 -52.00 -31.86
CA PRO A 27 22.26 -51.14 -32.98
C PRO A 27 22.71 -49.71 -32.68
N GLN A 28 23.32 -49.03 -33.64
CA GLN A 28 23.59 -47.60 -33.46
C GLN A 28 22.25 -46.91 -33.18
N PRO A 29 22.17 -46.05 -32.15
CA PRO A 29 20.95 -45.31 -31.88
C PRO A 29 20.62 -44.46 -33.12
N ARG A 30 19.40 -44.62 -33.66
CA ARG A 30 18.93 -43.85 -34.82
C ARG A 30 19.04 -42.36 -34.53
N ASN A 31 19.36 -41.56 -35.53
CA ASN A 31 19.47 -40.10 -35.38
C ASN A 31 18.10 -39.52 -35.01
N THR A 32 17.88 -39.32 -33.72
CA THR A 32 16.57 -38.99 -33.15
C THR A 32 16.59 -37.56 -32.62
N TRP A 33 15.68 -36.74 -33.10
CA TRP A 33 15.50 -35.38 -32.61
C TRP A 33 14.16 -35.25 -31.90
N GLN A 34 14.09 -34.36 -30.91
CA GLN A 34 12.83 -33.99 -30.27
C GLN A 34 12.45 -32.59 -30.71
N LEU A 35 11.18 -32.39 -31.05
CA LEU A 35 10.67 -31.12 -31.55
C LEU A 35 9.41 -30.72 -30.79
N ALA A 36 9.33 -29.45 -30.44
CA ALA A 36 8.12 -28.84 -29.91
C ALA A 36 8.02 -27.37 -30.31
N VAL A 37 6.80 -26.92 -30.62
CA VAL A 37 6.44 -25.51 -30.64
C VAL A 37 5.99 -25.15 -29.23
N ILE A 38 6.71 -24.25 -28.57
CA ILE A 38 6.54 -23.96 -27.14
C ILE A 38 6.42 -22.46 -26.89
N ARG A 39 5.78 -22.13 -25.77
CA ARG A 39 5.81 -20.79 -25.22
C ARG A 39 7.09 -20.59 -24.42
N MET A 40 7.80 -19.51 -24.72
CA MET A 40 9.11 -19.25 -24.13
C MET A 40 8.99 -18.87 -22.63
N PRO A 41 9.96 -19.22 -21.78
CA PRO A 41 9.92 -18.92 -20.35
C PRO A 41 10.34 -17.47 -20.04
N ILE A 42 10.29 -16.57 -21.03
CA ILE A 42 10.75 -15.18 -20.98
C ILE A 42 9.55 -14.28 -21.30
N TRP A 43 9.35 -13.27 -20.46
CA TRP A 43 8.39 -12.20 -20.70
C TRP A 43 9.02 -11.13 -21.59
N VAL A 44 8.25 -10.69 -22.59
CA VAL A 44 8.59 -9.61 -23.50
C VAL A 44 7.47 -8.59 -23.46
N GLN A 45 7.82 -7.33 -23.58
CA GLN A 45 6.88 -6.23 -23.64
C GLN A 45 7.30 -5.34 -24.81
N ASP A 46 6.41 -5.16 -25.79
CA ASP A 46 6.72 -4.42 -27.01
C ASP A 46 6.63 -2.90 -26.79
N GLN A 47 5.70 -2.46 -25.94
CA GLN A 47 5.51 -1.08 -25.51
C GLN A 47 5.19 -1.02 -24.02
N GLU A 48 5.59 0.07 -23.35
CA GLU A 48 5.44 0.24 -21.90
C GLU A 48 3.96 0.18 -21.44
N ASP A 49 3.02 0.54 -22.32
CA ASP A 49 1.57 0.53 -22.06
C ASP A 49 0.87 -0.80 -22.43
N GLU A 50 1.57 -1.75 -23.05
CA GLU A 50 1.00 -3.04 -23.45
C GLU A 50 1.34 -4.13 -22.42
N PRO A 51 0.43 -5.07 -22.13
CA PRO A 51 0.69 -6.13 -21.17
C PRO A 51 1.84 -7.02 -21.65
N PRO A 52 2.77 -7.43 -20.76
CA PRO A 52 3.85 -8.32 -21.14
C PRO A 52 3.28 -9.68 -21.58
N TYR A 53 3.90 -10.28 -22.58
CA TYR A 53 3.52 -11.60 -23.08
C TYR A 53 4.73 -12.52 -23.18
N ARG A 54 4.47 -13.83 -23.26
CA ARG A 54 5.51 -14.83 -23.56
C ARG A 54 5.41 -15.26 -25.02
N PRO A 55 6.46 -15.05 -25.84
CA PRO A 55 6.44 -15.37 -27.26
C PRO A 55 6.47 -16.87 -27.50
N TRP A 56 6.05 -17.29 -28.68
CA TRP A 56 6.14 -18.67 -29.14
C TRP A 56 7.38 -18.89 -30.01
N SER A 57 8.03 -20.03 -29.83
CA SER A 57 9.16 -20.47 -30.66
C SER A 57 9.16 -21.98 -30.78
N ALA A 58 9.65 -22.49 -31.91
CA ALA A 58 9.90 -23.90 -32.07
C ALA A 58 11.33 -24.24 -31.66
N LEU A 59 11.50 -25.33 -30.92
CA LEU A 59 12.80 -25.85 -30.51
C LEU A 59 12.94 -27.30 -30.94
N ALA A 60 14.03 -27.58 -31.65
CA ALA A 60 14.48 -28.92 -32.02
C ALA A 60 15.77 -29.25 -31.26
N ILE A 61 15.86 -30.43 -30.65
CA ILE A 61 17.07 -30.90 -29.98
C ILE A 61 17.51 -32.24 -30.55
N SER A 62 18.80 -32.34 -30.89
CA SER A 62 19.42 -33.58 -31.31
C SER A 62 19.87 -34.39 -30.10
N LEU A 63 19.26 -35.57 -29.89
CA LEU A 63 19.65 -36.49 -28.79
C LEU A 63 21.01 -37.15 -29.03
N THR A 64 21.48 -37.12 -30.27
CA THR A 64 22.77 -37.69 -30.71
C THR A 64 23.91 -36.67 -30.60
N HIS A 65 23.65 -35.40 -30.93
CA HIS A 65 24.69 -34.36 -31.00
C HIS A 65 24.73 -33.38 -29.82
N ASP A 66 23.73 -33.38 -28.91
CA ASP A 66 23.61 -32.39 -27.81
C ASP A 66 23.56 -30.93 -28.38
N LEU A 67 22.96 -30.76 -29.57
CA LEU A 67 22.77 -29.50 -30.29
C LEU A 67 21.28 -29.13 -30.35
N VAL A 68 21.01 -27.83 -30.47
CA VAL A 68 19.66 -27.26 -30.47
C VAL A 68 19.52 -26.32 -31.66
N GLY A 69 18.42 -26.44 -32.39
CA GLY A 69 17.96 -25.45 -33.36
C GLY A 69 16.68 -24.80 -32.84
N GLY A 70 16.55 -23.50 -33.04
CA GLY A 70 15.34 -22.75 -32.71
C GLY A 70 14.86 -21.95 -33.91
N SER A 71 13.57 -21.66 -33.95
CA SER A 71 13.00 -20.66 -34.85
C SER A 71 13.16 -19.25 -34.27
N ASP A 72 12.86 -18.22 -35.05
CA ASP A 72 12.54 -16.91 -34.51
C ASP A 72 11.38 -17.01 -33.48
N SER A 73 11.37 -16.09 -32.52
CA SER A 73 10.31 -15.96 -31.52
C SER A 73 9.24 -15.01 -32.04
N VAL A 74 7.98 -15.41 -31.97
CA VAL A 74 6.84 -14.65 -32.52
C VAL A 74 5.79 -14.33 -31.46
N HIS A 75 4.99 -13.30 -31.71
CA HIS A 75 3.82 -12.98 -30.90
C HIS A 75 2.84 -14.17 -30.88
N PRO A 76 2.08 -14.42 -29.79
CA PRO A 76 1.08 -15.50 -29.73
C PRO A 76 0.10 -15.52 -30.91
N ASP A 77 -0.29 -14.36 -31.43
CA ASP A 77 -1.21 -14.23 -32.56
C ASP A 77 -0.60 -14.62 -33.92
N ASP A 78 0.73 -14.62 -34.02
CA ASP A 78 1.48 -14.92 -35.24
C ASP A 78 1.99 -16.37 -35.27
N ARG A 79 1.51 -17.24 -34.39
CA ARG A 79 1.95 -18.64 -34.31
C ARG A 79 1.56 -19.39 -35.57
N THR A 80 2.55 -19.89 -36.30
CA THR A 80 2.32 -20.73 -37.48
C THR A 80 3.07 -22.07 -37.42
N PRO A 81 2.63 -23.11 -38.15
CA PRO A 81 3.32 -24.39 -38.21
C PRO A 81 4.73 -24.33 -38.81
N GLU A 82 5.05 -23.30 -39.60
CA GLU A 82 6.35 -23.10 -40.26
C GLU A 82 7.50 -22.92 -39.26
N LEU A 83 7.22 -22.41 -38.06
CA LEU A 83 8.21 -22.31 -36.98
C LEU A 83 8.87 -23.67 -36.70
N ALA A 84 8.07 -24.75 -36.71
CA ALA A 84 8.57 -26.09 -36.46
C ALA A 84 9.55 -26.55 -37.54
N PHE A 85 9.27 -26.23 -38.79
CA PHE A 85 10.17 -26.52 -39.91
C PHE A 85 11.44 -25.68 -39.83
N GLU A 86 11.34 -24.40 -39.49
CA GLU A 86 12.48 -23.52 -39.32
C GLU A 86 13.45 -24.04 -38.23
N ALA A 87 12.93 -24.46 -37.07
CA ALA A 87 13.75 -25.03 -36.00
C ALA A 87 14.47 -26.31 -36.44
N LEU A 88 13.78 -27.19 -37.19
CA LEU A 88 14.39 -28.40 -37.76
C LEU A 88 15.46 -28.04 -38.81
N HIS A 89 15.18 -27.10 -39.70
CA HIS A 89 16.10 -26.66 -40.74
C HIS A 89 17.37 -26.06 -40.12
N ASN A 90 17.23 -25.16 -39.16
CA ASN A 90 18.35 -24.54 -38.44
C ASN A 90 19.20 -25.58 -37.71
N LEU A 91 18.57 -26.60 -37.10
CA LEU A 91 19.29 -27.72 -36.50
C LEU A 91 20.01 -28.57 -37.56
N ALA A 92 19.37 -28.85 -38.70
CA ALA A 92 19.95 -29.63 -39.79
C ALA A 92 21.15 -28.95 -40.44
N GLU A 93 21.08 -27.63 -40.67
CA GLU A 93 22.23 -26.85 -41.12
C GLU A 93 23.39 -26.94 -40.12
N THR A 94 23.10 -26.88 -38.82
CA THR A 94 24.11 -26.93 -37.77
C THR A 94 24.72 -28.33 -37.60
N CYS A 95 23.90 -29.39 -37.68
CA CYS A 95 24.33 -30.78 -37.62
C CYS A 95 24.98 -31.26 -38.93
N GLY A 96 24.67 -30.62 -40.06
CA GLY A 96 25.04 -31.06 -41.40
C GLY A 96 24.24 -32.27 -41.92
N GLU A 97 23.16 -32.65 -41.23
CA GLU A 97 22.31 -33.79 -41.57
C GLU A 97 20.89 -33.63 -41.02
N TRP A 98 19.94 -34.37 -41.61
CA TRP A 98 18.55 -34.48 -41.14
C TRP A 98 18.37 -35.69 -40.21
N PRO A 99 17.36 -35.66 -39.31
CA PRO A 99 17.07 -36.79 -38.43
C PRO A 99 16.46 -37.97 -39.20
N GLU A 100 16.64 -39.17 -38.66
CA GLU A 100 15.88 -40.34 -39.09
C GLU A 100 14.52 -40.41 -38.39
N VAL A 101 14.44 -39.90 -37.16
CA VAL A 101 13.24 -39.94 -36.32
C VAL A 101 13.03 -38.58 -35.65
N ILE A 102 11.82 -38.06 -35.71
CA ILE A 102 11.39 -36.89 -34.94
C ILE A 102 10.38 -37.34 -33.90
N GLU A 103 10.72 -37.11 -32.63
CA GLU A 103 9.80 -37.30 -31.51
C GLU A 103 9.04 -35.99 -31.23
N ILE A 104 7.72 -36.07 -31.20
CA ILE A 104 6.82 -34.93 -30.92
C ILE A 104 5.76 -35.31 -29.91
N ARG A 105 5.19 -34.31 -29.24
CA ARG A 105 4.07 -34.47 -28.30
C ARG A 105 2.70 -34.16 -28.92
N ASP A 106 2.67 -33.22 -29.87
CA ASP A 106 1.45 -32.65 -30.45
C ASP A 106 1.04 -33.42 -31.74
N PRO A 107 -0.12 -34.11 -31.75
CA PRO A 107 -0.64 -34.82 -32.93
C PRO A 107 -0.91 -33.93 -34.16
N ASP A 108 -1.35 -32.70 -33.94
CA ASP A 108 -1.71 -31.77 -35.03
C ASP A 108 -0.44 -31.24 -35.71
N LEU A 109 0.59 -30.97 -34.89
CA LEU A 109 1.94 -30.69 -35.38
C LEU A 109 2.48 -31.87 -36.22
N GLY A 110 2.29 -33.10 -35.75
CA GLY A 110 2.73 -34.30 -36.46
C GLY A 110 2.09 -34.44 -37.83
N THR A 111 0.77 -34.29 -37.92
CA THR A 111 0.03 -34.31 -39.18
C THR A 111 0.54 -33.24 -40.15
N THR A 112 0.86 -32.05 -39.63
CA THR A 112 1.40 -30.95 -40.43
C THR A 112 2.78 -31.29 -40.99
N LEU A 113 3.67 -31.83 -40.16
CA LEU A 113 5.03 -32.24 -40.58
C LEU A 113 5.01 -33.42 -41.57
N GLU A 114 4.10 -34.38 -41.42
CA GLU A 114 3.93 -35.50 -42.36
C GLU A 114 3.54 -35.04 -43.77
N SER A 115 2.85 -33.89 -43.87
CA SER A 115 2.46 -33.31 -45.15
C SER A 115 3.59 -32.56 -45.88
N MET A 116 4.74 -32.34 -45.22
CA MET A 116 5.86 -31.57 -45.76
C MET A 116 6.77 -32.45 -46.66
N PRO A 117 6.95 -32.09 -47.94
CA PRO A 117 7.82 -32.83 -48.86
C PRO A 117 9.28 -32.96 -48.38
N GLU A 118 9.78 -31.95 -47.67
CA GLU A 118 11.16 -31.84 -47.16
C GLU A 118 11.46 -32.89 -46.07
N LEU A 119 10.42 -33.42 -45.42
CA LEU A 119 10.53 -34.45 -44.38
C LEU A 119 10.22 -35.86 -44.91
N SER A 120 10.12 -36.01 -46.23
CA SER A 120 9.88 -37.32 -46.87
C SER A 120 10.99 -38.32 -46.52
N GLY A 121 10.66 -39.33 -45.70
CA GLY A 121 11.57 -40.37 -45.24
C GLY A 121 12.00 -40.25 -43.78
N VAL A 122 11.57 -39.21 -43.08
CA VAL A 122 11.73 -39.05 -41.63
C VAL A 122 10.56 -39.71 -40.91
N GLU A 123 10.84 -40.55 -39.92
CA GLU A 123 9.81 -41.21 -39.10
C GLU A 123 9.33 -40.29 -37.98
N ILE A 124 8.04 -39.97 -37.95
CA ILE A 124 7.45 -39.16 -36.87
C ILE A 124 6.90 -40.09 -35.79
N THR A 125 7.35 -39.90 -34.56
CA THR A 125 6.97 -40.72 -33.41
C THR A 125 6.36 -39.87 -32.31
N TYR A 126 5.19 -40.28 -31.84
CA TYR A 126 4.54 -39.60 -30.72
C TYR A 126 5.10 -40.06 -29.38
N ARG A 127 5.47 -39.08 -28.54
CA ARG A 127 5.94 -39.29 -27.18
C ARG A 127 5.17 -38.37 -26.22
N PRO A 128 4.60 -38.90 -25.13
CA PRO A 128 3.94 -38.06 -24.13
C PRO A 128 4.92 -37.12 -23.40
N THR A 129 6.21 -37.47 -23.38
CA THR A 129 7.27 -36.72 -22.72
C THR A 129 8.52 -36.63 -23.60
N LEU A 130 9.01 -35.41 -23.82
CA LEU A 130 10.23 -35.11 -24.55
C LEU A 130 11.35 -34.74 -23.55
N ALA A 131 11.98 -35.75 -22.96
CA ALA A 131 12.90 -35.55 -21.83
C ALA A 131 14.11 -34.64 -22.13
N GLY A 132 14.63 -34.66 -23.36
CA GLY A 132 15.74 -33.80 -23.78
C GLY A 132 15.32 -32.33 -23.86
N LEU A 133 14.14 -32.09 -24.42
CA LEU A 133 13.56 -30.74 -24.53
C LEU A 133 13.15 -30.18 -23.17
N ASN A 134 12.50 -30.99 -22.31
CA ASN A 134 12.17 -30.61 -20.94
C ASN A 134 13.43 -30.24 -20.13
N GLY A 135 14.49 -31.06 -20.19
CA GLY A 135 15.74 -30.78 -19.48
C GLY A 135 16.53 -29.58 -20.05
N MET A 136 16.25 -29.15 -21.28
CA MET A 136 16.77 -27.89 -21.81
C MET A 136 15.97 -26.70 -21.29
N MET A 137 14.64 -26.78 -21.30
CA MET A 137 13.74 -25.76 -20.75
C MET A 137 14.06 -25.44 -19.29
N ASP A 138 14.28 -26.46 -18.46
CA ASP A 138 14.68 -26.27 -17.06
C ASP A 138 16.01 -25.51 -16.93
N ARG A 139 16.98 -25.76 -17.82
CA ARG A 139 18.27 -25.06 -17.83
C ARG A 139 18.15 -23.62 -18.33
N MET A 140 17.27 -23.38 -19.28
CA MET A 140 17.03 -22.05 -19.85
C MET A 140 16.36 -21.15 -18.80
N GLY A 141 15.29 -21.62 -18.15
CA GLY A 141 14.62 -20.88 -17.08
C GLY A 141 15.56 -20.52 -15.92
N GLY A 142 16.45 -21.44 -15.51
CA GLY A 142 17.40 -21.17 -14.42
C GLY A 142 18.57 -20.23 -14.74
N ALA A 143 18.85 -19.95 -16.02
CA ALA A 143 19.97 -19.11 -16.44
C ALA A 143 19.59 -17.64 -16.72
N LEU A 144 18.29 -17.38 -16.93
CA LEU A 144 17.79 -16.09 -17.41
C LEU A 144 17.38 -15.13 -16.29
N ASN A 145 17.16 -15.63 -15.08
CA ASN A 145 16.86 -14.80 -13.89
C ASN A 145 17.90 -15.00 -12.76
N PRO A 146 19.16 -14.53 -12.95
CA PRO A 146 20.19 -14.67 -11.92
C PRO A 146 20.08 -13.65 -10.78
N GLU A 147 19.46 -12.48 -11.00
CA GLU A 147 19.40 -11.36 -10.05
C GLU A 147 18.02 -11.21 -9.36
N GLU A 148 16.93 -11.55 -10.04
CA GLU A 148 15.59 -11.62 -9.45
C GLU A 148 15.30 -13.03 -8.95
N ARG A 149 15.13 -13.19 -7.64
CA ARG A 149 14.64 -14.44 -7.06
C ARG A 149 13.14 -14.56 -7.34
N THR A 150 12.78 -15.07 -8.53
CA THR A 150 11.40 -15.46 -8.81
C THR A 150 10.88 -16.33 -7.65
N PRO A 151 9.69 -16.06 -7.10
CA PRO A 151 9.12 -16.85 -6.03
C PRO A 151 9.06 -18.34 -6.41
N PRO A 152 9.23 -19.27 -5.46
CA PRO A 152 9.03 -20.68 -5.77
C PRO A 152 7.59 -20.90 -6.24
N SER A 153 7.42 -21.72 -7.27
CA SER A 153 6.09 -22.09 -7.78
C SER A 153 5.20 -22.66 -6.66
N ALA A 154 3.93 -22.27 -6.62
CA ALA A 154 2.97 -22.79 -5.64
C ALA A 154 2.82 -24.33 -5.72
N THR A 155 2.91 -24.90 -6.93
CA THR A 155 2.81 -26.37 -7.13
C THR A 155 4.07 -27.10 -6.71
N SER A 156 5.18 -26.38 -6.46
CA SER A 156 6.40 -26.96 -5.88
C SER A 156 6.28 -27.24 -4.37
N VAL A 157 5.29 -26.65 -3.70
CA VAL A 157 5.04 -26.89 -2.28
C VAL A 157 4.48 -28.30 -2.07
N PRO A 158 5.09 -29.13 -1.20
CA PRO A 158 4.61 -30.48 -0.96
C PRO A 158 3.13 -30.54 -0.57
N GLY A 159 2.35 -31.31 -1.33
CA GLY A 159 0.93 -31.55 -1.08
C GLY A 159 -0.02 -30.52 -1.68
N VAL A 160 0.48 -29.41 -2.25
CA VAL A 160 -0.38 -28.47 -2.99
C VAL A 160 -0.82 -29.11 -4.30
N THR A 161 -2.11 -29.00 -4.60
CA THR A 161 -2.72 -29.50 -5.84
C THR A 161 -3.39 -28.34 -6.58
N VAL A 162 -3.69 -28.55 -7.87
CA VAL A 162 -4.44 -27.59 -8.68
C VAL A 162 -5.79 -27.26 -8.05
N ASP A 163 -6.47 -28.23 -7.44
CA ASP A 163 -7.77 -27.99 -6.79
C ASP A 163 -7.66 -27.04 -5.58
N HIS A 164 -6.57 -27.12 -4.80
CA HIS A 164 -6.32 -26.16 -3.73
C HIS A 164 -6.14 -24.74 -4.27
N LEU A 165 -5.37 -24.59 -5.36
CA LEU A 165 -5.13 -23.28 -5.99
C LEU A 165 -6.42 -22.72 -6.61
N ARG A 166 -7.23 -23.57 -7.24
CA ARG A 166 -8.54 -23.18 -7.80
C ARG A 166 -9.49 -22.69 -6.72
N ALA A 167 -9.59 -23.42 -5.60
CA ALA A 167 -10.47 -23.04 -4.51
C ALA A 167 -10.06 -21.71 -3.87
N PHE A 168 -8.75 -21.55 -3.62
CA PHE A 168 -8.18 -20.29 -3.15
C PHE A 168 -8.41 -19.13 -4.12
N ALA A 169 -8.17 -19.34 -5.42
CA ALA A 169 -8.37 -18.32 -6.45
C ALA A 169 -9.83 -17.85 -6.51
N LEU A 170 -10.78 -18.78 -6.43
CA LEU A 170 -12.20 -18.46 -6.43
C LEU A 170 -12.61 -17.65 -5.18
N ALA A 171 -12.08 -18.02 -4.01
CA ALA A 171 -12.33 -17.28 -2.77
C ALA A 171 -11.72 -15.87 -2.83
N ALA A 172 -10.50 -15.74 -3.37
CA ALA A 172 -9.87 -14.45 -3.59
C ALA A 172 -10.71 -13.60 -4.56
N ALA A 173 -11.14 -14.14 -5.70
CA ALA A 173 -11.98 -13.42 -6.66
C ALA A 173 -13.26 -12.87 -6.03
N ARG A 174 -13.90 -13.63 -5.14
CA ARG A 174 -15.08 -13.17 -4.39
C ARG A 174 -14.74 -12.05 -3.39
N PHE A 175 -13.62 -12.18 -2.68
CA PHE A 175 -13.16 -11.16 -1.75
C PHE A 175 -12.88 -9.84 -2.46
N PHE A 176 -12.17 -9.86 -3.58
CA PHE A 176 -11.89 -8.64 -4.34
C PHE A 176 -13.15 -8.06 -4.97
N ALA A 177 -14.07 -8.89 -5.48
CA ALA A 177 -15.35 -8.42 -6.00
C ALA A 177 -16.29 -7.84 -4.93
N ALA A 178 -16.09 -8.18 -3.65
CA ALA A 178 -16.85 -7.63 -2.53
C ALA A 178 -16.29 -6.29 -2.02
N GLU A 179 -15.08 -5.91 -2.47
CA GLU A 179 -14.42 -4.63 -2.16
C GLU A 179 -14.48 -4.21 -0.68
N PRO A 180 -14.13 -5.08 0.28
CA PRO A 180 -14.31 -4.80 1.71
C PRO A 180 -13.49 -3.59 2.22
N TRP A 181 -12.45 -3.17 1.49
CA TRP A 181 -11.65 -1.98 1.77
C TRP A 181 -12.41 -0.65 1.60
N THR A 182 -13.59 -0.68 0.98
CA THR A 182 -14.52 0.46 0.95
C THR A 182 -15.14 0.73 2.33
N GLU A 183 -15.26 -0.32 3.15
CA GLU A 183 -15.90 -0.32 4.45
C GLU A 183 -14.90 -0.40 5.62
N LEU A 184 -13.74 -1.01 5.38
CA LEU A 184 -12.68 -1.20 6.37
C LEU A 184 -11.45 -0.38 5.98
N GLY A 185 -11.04 0.54 6.85
CA GLY A 185 -9.82 1.30 6.71
C GLY A 185 -8.59 0.52 7.18
N ASN A 186 -7.41 1.07 6.92
CA ASN A 186 -6.15 0.47 7.39
C ASN A 186 -6.04 0.48 8.95
N GLU A 187 -6.82 1.30 9.63
CA GLU A 187 -6.93 1.29 11.10
C GLU A 187 -7.80 0.13 11.64
N ASP A 188 -8.61 -0.51 10.79
CA ASP A 188 -9.55 -1.56 11.18
C ASP A 188 -8.86 -2.93 11.28
N VAL A 189 -8.22 -3.18 12.41
CA VAL A 189 -7.65 -4.50 12.72
C VAL A 189 -8.76 -5.47 13.13
N ILE A 190 -8.90 -6.56 12.37
CA ILE A 190 -9.82 -7.66 12.65
C ILE A 190 -9.06 -8.79 13.35
N ARG A 191 -9.55 -9.22 14.51
CA ARG A 191 -9.13 -10.43 15.20
C ARG A 191 -9.98 -11.62 14.76
N ILE A 192 -9.33 -12.73 14.43
CA ILE A 192 -10.00 -14.02 14.20
C ILE A 192 -10.12 -14.74 15.54
N ASP A 193 -11.35 -14.85 16.06
CA ASP A 193 -11.64 -15.51 17.35
C ASP A 193 -11.70 -17.04 17.24
N SER A 194 -11.85 -17.55 16.02
CA SER A 194 -11.84 -18.99 15.74
C SER A 194 -10.43 -19.60 15.84
N PRO A 195 -10.29 -20.94 15.94
CA PRO A 195 -8.99 -21.59 15.91
C PRO A 195 -8.22 -21.28 14.63
N VAL A 196 -6.99 -20.77 14.76
CA VAL A 196 -6.10 -20.43 13.63
C VAL A 196 -5.00 -21.49 13.47
N PRO A 197 -4.49 -21.72 12.25
CA PRO A 197 -3.49 -22.75 12.00
C PRO A 197 -2.08 -22.37 12.47
N ASP A 198 -1.82 -21.07 12.66
CA ASP A 198 -0.56 -20.44 13.06
C ASP A 198 -0.89 -19.10 13.74
N PRO A 199 -0.23 -18.70 14.85
CA PRO A 199 -0.49 -17.43 15.55
C PRO A 199 -0.41 -16.20 14.65
N ASN A 200 0.39 -16.24 13.57
CA ASN A 200 0.50 -15.14 12.61
C ASN A 200 -0.81 -14.86 11.85
N PHE A 201 -1.82 -15.74 11.91
CA PHE A 201 -3.14 -15.52 11.32
C PHE A 201 -4.16 -15.00 12.34
N ARG A 202 -3.74 -14.63 13.56
CA ARG A 202 -4.68 -14.23 14.62
C ARG A 202 -5.35 -12.89 14.32
N HIS A 203 -4.61 -11.97 13.74
CA HIS A 203 -5.11 -10.65 13.36
C HIS A 203 -4.93 -10.46 11.86
N LEU A 204 -5.80 -9.65 11.27
CA LEU A 204 -5.69 -9.24 9.88
C LEU A 204 -6.16 -7.81 9.69
N MET A 205 -5.65 -7.19 8.63
CA MET A 205 -6.05 -5.89 8.13
C MET A 205 -6.41 -6.05 6.66
N VAL A 206 -7.51 -5.42 6.25
CA VAL A 206 -7.90 -5.34 4.85
C VAL A 206 -7.16 -4.15 4.23
N MET A 207 -6.41 -4.40 3.16
CA MET A 207 -5.66 -3.38 2.42
C MET A 207 -6.45 -2.96 1.17
N GLY A 208 -6.29 -1.71 0.76
CA GLY A 208 -6.92 -1.15 -0.44
C GLY A 208 -7.55 0.22 -0.23
N ASN A 209 -7.68 0.68 1.01
CA ASN A 209 -8.34 1.95 1.34
C ASN A 209 -7.62 3.18 0.76
N GLY A 210 -6.30 3.08 0.53
CA GLY A 210 -5.49 4.12 -0.14
C GLY A 210 -5.31 3.93 -1.65
N GLY A 211 -5.95 2.94 -2.28
CA GLY A 211 -5.93 2.74 -3.73
C GLY A 211 -4.65 2.16 -4.35
N GLU A 212 -3.56 2.00 -3.60
CA GLU A 212 -2.28 1.52 -4.14
C GLU A 212 -2.11 0.00 -4.12
N GLU A 213 -2.40 -0.65 -3.00
CA GLU A 213 -2.27 -2.11 -2.84
C GLU A 213 -3.52 -2.70 -2.19
N PHE A 214 -4.08 -3.74 -2.82
CA PHE A 214 -5.31 -4.40 -2.38
C PHE A 214 -5.02 -5.81 -1.88
N GLY A 215 -5.66 -6.19 -0.78
CA GLY A 215 -5.54 -7.55 -0.25
C GLY A 215 -5.72 -7.66 1.26
N ILE A 216 -4.97 -8.57 1.87
CA ILE A 216 -5.00 -8.79 3.32
C ILE A 216 -3.58 -8.85 3.86
N LEU A 217 -3.34 -8.16 4.96
CA LEU A 217 -2.15 -8.33 5.78
C LEU A 217 -2.51 -9.08 7.05
N PHE A 218 -1.80 -10.16 7.35
CA PHE A 218 -1.97 -10.89 8.61
C PHE A 218 -0.89 -10.50 9.60
N LEU A 219 -1.29 -10.30 10.85
CA LEU A 219 -0.47 -9.77 11.93
C LEU A 219 -0.49 -10.74 13.13
N GLU A 220 0.68 -10.93 13.74
CA GLU A 220 0.79 -11.64 15.02
C GLU A 220 0.26 -10.76 16.17
N ASP A 221 0.72 -9.50 16.21
CA ASP A 221 0.36 -8.48 17.20
C ASP A 221 -0.57 -7.42 16.57
N PRO A 222 -1.72 -7.09 17.19
CA PRO A 222 -2.59 -6.01 16.69
C PRO A 222 -1.90 -4.65 16.62
N ASN A 223 -0.92 -4.38 17.49
CA ASN A 223 -0.14 -3.14 17.46
C ASN A 223 0.97 -3.14 16.41
N GLY A 224 1.12 -4.23 15.65
CA GLY A 224 2.07 -4.29 14.54
C GLY A 224 1.88 -3.15 13.54
N PHE A 225 0.67 -2.61 13.41
CA PHE A 225 0.33 -1.50 12.51
C PHE A 225 0.92 -0.15 12.94
N SER A 226 0.94 0.20 14.23
CA SER A 226 1.50 1.49 14.67
C SER A 226 3.01 1.61 14.42
N LEU A 227 3.68 0.48 14.20
CA LEU A 227 5.08 0.42 13.79
C LEU A 227 5.27 0.50 12.26
N MET A 228 4.18 0.50 11.47
CA MET A 228 4.23 0.47 10.00
C MET A 228 4.15 1.84 9.32
N GLY A 229 3.65 2.91 9.96
CA GLY A 229 3.72 4.31 9.48
C GLY A 229 3.45 4.57 7.98
N ASP A 230 3.87 5.72 7.46
CA ASP A 230 3.76 6.12 6.02
C ASP A 230 4.71 5.32 5.08
N GLY A 231 4.88 4.03 5.36
CA GLY A 231 5.65 3.11 4.54
C GLY A 231 6.22 2.01 5.40
N LEU A 232 6.08 0.77 4.93
CA LEU A 232 6.67 -0.42 5.55
C LEU A 232 8.16 -0.18 5.78
N ALA A 233 8.52 0.23 7.01
CA ALA A 233 9.90 0.55 7.35
C ALA A 233 10.74 -0.65 6.96
N GLU A 234 11.75 -0.44 6.10
CA GLU A 234 12.50 -1.54 5.51
C GLU A 234 13.12 -2.46 6.59
N GLU A 235 13.37 -1.89 7.77
CA GLU A 235 13.81 -2.56 8.98
C GLU A 235 12.75 -3.49 9.61
N PHE A 236 11.47 -3.13 9.54
CA PHE A 236 10.35 -3.98 9.99
C PHE A 236 10.21 -5.22 9.10
N LEU A 237 10.16 -5.03 7.78
CA LEU A 237 10.09 -6.14 6.81
C LEU A 237 11.31 -7.09 6.86
N GLN A 238 12.46 -6.60 7.31
CA GLN A 238 13.67 -7.41 7.44
C GLN A 238 13.64 -8.35 8.64
N ASN A 239 12.89 -7.99 9.70
CA ASN A 239 12.93 -8.67 10.99
C ASN A 239 11.63 -9.40 11.36
N THR A 240 10.52 -9.07 10.69
CA THR A 240 9.20 -9.67 10.96
C THR A 240 8.85 -10.75 9.94
N VAL A 241 8.11 -11.77 10.39
CA VAL A 241 7.47 -12.75 9.52
C VAL A 241 6.07 -12.25 9.22
N LEU A 242 5.79 -11.97 7.95
CA LEU A 242 4.54 -11.35 7.53
C LEU A 242 3.83 -12.25 6.54
N TRP A 243 2.56 -12.55 6.80
CA TRP A 243 1.70 -13.22 5.84
C TRP A 243 0.86 -12.18 5.12
N SER A 244 0.81 -12.26 3.79
CA SER A 244 -0.07 -11.41 2.99
C SER A 244 -0.83 -12.23 1.96
N LEU A 245 -1.99 -11.69 1.60
CA LEU A 245 -2.62 -11.89 0.32
C LEU A 245 -2.42 -10.63 -0.50
N SER A 246 -1.76 -10.75 -1.64
CA SER A 246 -1.67 -9.69 -2.64
C SER A 246 -1.89 -10.25 -4.04
N SER A 247 -2.04 -9.34 -5.00
CA SER A 247 -2.23 -9.65 -6.42
C SER A 247 -0.91 -9.45 -7.16
N TRP A 248 -0.48 -10.45 -7.92
CA TRP A 248 0.79 -10.42 -8.65
C TRP A 248 0.57 -10.44 -10.15
N GLU A 249 1.38 -9.70 -10.88
CA GLU A 249 1.40 -9.84 -12.34
C GLU A 249 1.88 -11.24 -12.75
N PRO A 250 1.38 -11.77 -13.89
CA PRO A 250 1.88 -12.98 -14.52
C PRO A 250 3.41 -13.03 -14.70
N SER A 251 4.01 -11.87 -14.98
CA SER A 251 5.47 -11.67 -15.15
C SER A 251 6.28 -12.06 -13.89
N HIS A 252 5.68 -11.93 -12.71
CA HIS A 252 6.34 -12.11 -11.41
C HIS A 252 6.30 -13.54 -10.86
N ILE A 253 5.70 -14.51 -11.57
CA ILE A 253 5.62 -15.91 -11.12
C ILE A 253 6.44 -16.87 -12.00
N ASP A 254 6.67 -18.09 -11.51
CA ASP A 254 7.30 -19.14 -12.31
C ASP A 254 6.45 -19.44 -13.56
N TYR A 255 7.08 -19.43 -14.73
CA TYR A 255 6.38 -19.61 -16.01
C TYR A 255 5.57 -20.91 -16.09
N ARG A 256 5.96 -21.96 -15.36
CA ARG A 256 5.23 -23.24 -15.31
C ARG A 256 4.01 -23.16 -14.40
N GLU A 257 4.07 -22.31 -13.36
CA GLU A 257 2.87 -21.97 -12.61
C GLU A 257 1.93 -21.20 -13.52
N HIS A 258 2.41 -20.19 -14.24
CA HIS A 258 1.60 -19.43 -15.19
C HIS A 258 0.95 -20.32 -16.27
N ASP A 259 1.71 -21.22 -16.92
CA ASP A 259 1.17 -22.21 -17.86
C ASP A 259 0.03 -23.03 -17.24
N MET A 260 0.19 -23.46 -15.98
CA MET A 260 -0.82 -24.23 -15.26
C MET A 260 -2.07 -23.40 -14.96
N TRP A 261 -1.94 -22.12 -14.62
CA TRP A 261 -3.10 -21.24 -14.44
C TRP A 261 -3.92 -21.11 -15.73
N GLU A 262 -3.25 -20.86 -16.86
CA GLU A 262 -3.89 -20.76 -18.18
C GLU A 262 -4.53 -22.08 -18.63
N ASP A 263 -3.78 -23.19 -18.57
CA ASP A 263 -4.25 -24.52 -18.97
C ASP A 263 -5.49 -24.97 -18.18
N GLN A 264 -5.65 -24.48 -16.96
CA GLN A 264 -6.76 -24.80 -16.07
C GLN A 264 -7.90 -23.78 -16.13
N GLY A 265 -7.76 -22.72 -16.94
CA GLY A 265 -8.73 -21.63 -17.05
C GLY A 265 -8.96 -20.89 -15.73
N LEU A 266 -7.93 -20.82 -14.89
CA LEU A 266 -7.99 -20.10 -13.62
C LEU A 266 -7.78 -18.62 -13.91
N SER A 267 -8.83 -17.81 -13.79
CA SER A 267 -8.77 -16.37 -13.98
C SER A 267 -8.69 -15.61 -12.66
N PHE A 268 -8.33 -14.34 -12.82
CA PHE A 268 -7.60 -13.45 -11.93
C PHE A 268 -8.49 -12.58 -11.03
N VAL A 269 -7.91 -11.98 -9.99
CA VAL A 269 -8.63 -11.24 -8.93
C VAL A 269 -9.05 -9.82 -9.33
N GLN A 270 -8.43 -9.26 -10.38
CA GLN A 270 -8.70 -8.02 -11.13
C GLN A 270 -7.64 -7.94 -12.25
N GLU A 271 -7.94 -7.34 -13.42
CA GLU A 271 -6.95 -7.02 -14.48
C GLU A 271 -5.89 -8.10 -14.79
N ASP A 272 -6.28 -9.36 -14.85
CA ASP A 272 -5.38 -10.48 -15.09
C ASP A 272 -4.25 -10.70 -14.03
N LEU A 273 -4.44 -10.23 -12.80
CA LEU A 273 -3.55 -10.46 -11.65
C LEU A 273 -3.80 -11.77 -10.87
N ILE A 274 -2.72 -12.47 -10.51
CA ILE A 274 -2.74 -13.76 -9.84
C ILE A 274 -2.79 -13.58 -8.33
N PRO A 275 -3.77 -14.16 -7.61
CA PRO A 275 -3.78 -14.07 -6.15
C PRO A 275 -2.61 -14.86 -5.58
N ALA A 276 -1.92 -14.26 -4.63
CA ALA A 276 -0.73 -14.81 -4.02
C ALA A 276 -0.82 -14.77 -2.49
N ALA A 277 -1.00 -15.95 -1.89
CA ALA A 277 -0.86 -16.13 -0.45
C ALA A 277 0.60 -16.45 -0.12
N VAL A 278 1.29 -15.48 0.49
CA VAL A 278 2.73 -15.57 0.74
C VAL A 278 3.14 -15.18 2.14
N GLN A 279 4.24 -15.78 2.57
CA GLN A 279 4.97 -15.35 3.75
C GLN A 279 6.26 -14.68 3.32
N TYR A 280 6.44 -13.43 3.74
CA TYR A 280 7.71 -12.73 3.70
C TYR A 280 8.48 -13.06 4.98
N GLY A 281 9.61 -13.75 4.83
CA GLY A 281 10.55 -14.01 5.92
C GLY A 281 11.79 -13.12 5.83
N PRO A 282 12.68 -13.19 6.85
CA PRO A 282 13.89 -12.38 6.93
C PRO A 282 14.71 -12.39 5.64
N LYS A 283 15.24 -11.23 5.25
CA LYS A 283 15.95 -11.00 3.97
C LYS A 283 15.08 -11.23 2.73
N ARG A 284 13.78 -10.89 2.81
CA ARG A 284 12.79 -11.00 1.72
C ARG A 284 12.68 -12.43 1.15
N ARG A 285 12.83 -13.44 2.00
CA ARG A 285 12.65 -14.83 1.54
C ARG A 285 11.16 -15.13 1.45
N ILE A 286 10.67 -15.31 0.23
CA ILE A 286 9.27 -15.63 -0.04
C ILE A 286 9.03 -17.12 0.18
N ARG A 287 7.94 -17.46 0.89
CA ARG A 287 7.40 -18.82 0.99
C ARG A 287 5.93 -18.82 0.56
N ARG A 288 5.54 -19.84 -0.19
CA ARG A 288 4.14 -20.05 -0.62
C ARG A 288 3.35 -20.82 0.46
N ALA A 289 2.05 -20.59 0.51
CA ALA A 289 1.15 -21.26 1.44
C ALA A 289 1.13 -22.79 1.26
N SER A 290 1.08 -23.52 2.38
CA SER A 290 0.85 -24.97 2.41
C SER A 290 -0.64 -25.29 2.16
N PRO A 291 -1.03 -26.55 1.90
CA PRO A 291 -2.45 -26.91 1.75
C PRO A 291 -3.31 -26.50 2.95
N LYS A 292 -2.76 -26.67 4.17
CA LYS A 292 -3.42 -26.24 5.42
C LYS A 292 -3.66 -24.74 5.45
N TYR A 293 -2.71 -23.94 4.96
CA TYR A 293 -2.80 -22.48 4.97
C TYR A 293 -3.70 -21.97 3.84
N LEU A 294 -3.63 -22.57 2.65
CA LEU A 294 -4.55 -22.27 1.55
C LEU A 294 -6.00 -22.53 1.96
N ALA A 295 -6.29 -23.68 2.58
CA ALA A 295 -7.64 -23.99 3.05
C ALA A 295 -8.15 -23.01 4.12
N PHE A 296 -7.27 -22.55 5.02
CA PHE A 296 -7.64 -21.55 6.03
C PHE A 296 -7.87 -20.17 5.41
N ILE A 297 -6.98 -19.72 4.51
CA ILE A 297 -7.11 -18.44 3.82
C ILE A 297 -8.36 -18.44 2.92
N GLU A 298 -8.64 -19.53 2.21
CA GLU A 298 -9.90 -19.71 1.46
C GLU A 298 -11.13 -19.47 2.36
N ALA A 299 -11.11 -20.04 3.57
CA ALA A 299 -12.20 -19.88 4.53
C ALA A 299 -12.33 -18.42 5.00
N VAL A 300 -11.22 -17.76 5.34
CA VAL A 300 -11.20 -16.35 5.76
C VAL A 300 -11.72 -15.45 4.64
N LEU A 301 -11.23 -15.62 3.41
CA LEU A 301 -11.65 -14.81 2.26
C LEU A 301 -13.13 -14.99 1.94
N THR A 302 -13.62 -16.24 1.97
CA THR A 302 -15.04 -16.52 1.73
C THR A 302 -15.91 -15.88 2.82
N ALA A 303 -15.49 -15.95 4.08
CA ALA A 303 -16.25 -15.37 5.19
C ALA A 303 -16.25 -13.83 5.14
N LEU A 304 -15.12 -13.20 4.82
CA LEU A 304 -15.04 -11.74 4.65
C LEU A 304 -15.85 -11.26 3.43
N ALA A 305 -15.76 -11.96 2.30
CA ALA A 305 -16.55 -11.64 1.10
C ALA A 305 -18.07 -11.71 1.32
N GLU A 306 -18.52 -12.54 2.27
CA GLU A 306 -19.93 -12.66 2.64
C GLU A 306 -20.30 -11.79 3.86
N THR A 307 -19.38 -11.03 4.44
CA THR A 307 -19.66 -10.15 5.60
C THR A 307 -20.43 -8.92 5.15
N THR A 308 -21.45 -8.50 5.92
CA THR A 308 -22.20 -7.27 5.62
C THR A 308 -21.75 -6.09 6.47
N VAL A 309 -22.09 -4.88 6.02
CA VAL A 309 -21.88 -3.61 6.73
C VAL A 309 -22.44 -3.68 8.16
N GLU A 310 -23.64 -4.23 8.35
CA GLU A 310 -24.28 -4.33 9.66
C GLU A 310 -23.54 -5.27 10.61
N GLU A 311 -22.90 -6.32 10.08
CA GLU A 311 -22.07 -7.22 10.90
C GLU A 311 -20.76 -6.58 11.31
N MET A 312 -20.14 -5.81 10.41
CA MET A 312 -18.95 -5.03 10.73
C MET A 312 -19.28 -3.95 11.78
N ASP A 313 -20.43 -3.28 11.63
CA ASP A 313 -20.92 -2.26 12.58
C ASP A 313 -21.23 -2.84 13.96
N ALA A 314 -21.62 -4.13 14.03
CA ALA A 314 -21.82 -4.83 15.30
C ALA A 314 -20.51 -5.09 16.06
N GLY A 315 -19.34 -4.91 15.43
CA GLY A 315 -18.02 -5.07 16.03
C GLY A 315 -17.56 -6.51 16.21
N SER A 316 -18.47 -7.46 16.40
CA SER A 316 -18.19 -8.89 16.45
C SER A 316 -19.25 -9.69 15.70
N TRP A 317 -18.82 -10.60 14.83
CA TRP A 317 -19.74 -11.43 14.03
C TRP A 317 -19.17 -12.81 13.77
N GLN A 318 -20.04 -13.72 13.32
CA GLN A 318 -19.66 -15.10 12.99
C GLN A 318 -20.33 -15.53 11.68
N ARG A 319 -19.53 -16.08 10.77
CA ARG A 319 -19.99 -16.64 9.50
C ARG A 319 -19.88 -18.15 9.49
N SER A 320 -20.87 -18.80 8.88
CA SER A 320 -20.86 -20.22 8.56
C SER A 320 -20.79 -20.36 7.05
N ILE A 321 -19.71 -20.95 6.56
CA ILE A 321 -19.38 -21.02 5.13
C ILE A 321 -19.07 -22.46 4.72
N THR A 322 -19.09 -22.74 3.42
CA THR A 322 -18.63 -24.03 2.88
C THR A 322 -17.44 -23.79 1.97
N THR A 323 -16.32 -24.46 2.26
CA THR A 323 -15.07 -24.37 1.50
C THR A 323 -14.76 -25.72 0.83
N SER A 324 -13.67 -25.76 0.07
CA SER A 324 -13.13 -26.99 -0.55
C SER A 324 -12.85 -28.12 0.45
N THR A 325 -12.62 -27.77 1.73
CA THR A 325 -12.35 -28.75 2.80
C THR A 325 -13.60 -29.11 3.62
N GLY A 326 -14.75 -28.48 3.34
CA GLY A 326 -16.03 -28.74 4.00
C GLY A 326 -16.63 -27.52 4.70
N PRO A 327 -17.64 -27.72 5.57
CA PRO A 327 -18.24 -26.63 6.32
C PRO A 327 -17.26 -26.06 7.34
N ASN A 328 -17.15 -24.74 7.39
CA ASN A 328 -16.31 -23.97 8.30
C ASN A 328 -17.15 -22.90 8.99
N SER A 329 -16.71 -22.47 10.18
CA SER A 329 -17.26 -21.28 10.81
C SER A 329 -16.13 -20.42 11.34
N ILE A 330 -16.18 -19.13 11.02
CA ILE A 330 -15.18 -18.14 11.40
C ILE A 330 -15.88 -17.02 12.14
N ALA A 331 -15.37 -16.72 13.33
CA ALA A 331 -15.76 -15.60 14.15
C ALA A 331 -14.69 -14.51 14.08
N PHE A 332 -15.14 -13.27 13.93
CA PHE A 332 -14.32 -12.07 13.81
C PHE A 332 -14.73 -11.05 14.88
N SER A 333 -13.77 -10.24 15.31
CA SER A 333 -14.01 -9.05 16.15
C SER A 333 -13.07 -7.91 15.74
N LEU A 334 -13.55 -6.68 15.72
CA LEU A 334 -12.69 -5.49 15.57
C LEU A 334 -11.92 -5.23 16.87
N VAL A 335 -10.60 -5.03 16.76
CA VAL A 335 -9.69 -4.90 17.92
C VAL A 335 -9.85 -3.56 18.64
N ASP A 336 -10.31 -2.54 17.94
CA ASP A 336 -10.41 -1.16 18.44
C ASP A 336 -11.47 -0.95 19.55
N CYS A 337 -12.03 -2.04 20.07
CA CYS A 337 -12.84 -2.03 21.29
C CYS A 337 -11.98 -2.05 22.58
N GLN A 338 -10.65 -2.15 22.52
CA GLN A 338 -9.79 -2.38 23.70
C GLN A 338 -8.37 -1.76 23.63
N ARG A 339 -8.20 -0.53 23.12
CA ARG A 339 -7.01 0.22 23.54
C ARG A 339 -7.31 0.74 24.95
N ASP A 340 -6.91 -0.04 25.95
CA ASP A 340 -6.85 0.45 27.32
C ASP A 340 -6.02 1.75 27.28
N LEU A 341 -6.66 2.88 27.60
CA LEU A 341 -6.04 4.20 27.72
C LEU A 341 -5.01 4.26 28.88
N ASP A 342 -4.55 3.11 29.38
CA ASP A 342 -3.88 2.95 30.67
C ASP A 342 -2.37 2.59 30.57
N GLU A 343 -1.80 2.38 29.38
CA GLU A 343 -0.37 2.03 29.26
C GLU A 343 0.43 3.11 28.51
N ASP A 344 0.70 4.23 29.21
CA ASP A 344 2.02 4.90 29.30
C ASP A 344 1.94 6.26 30.05
N ASP A 345 1.15 6.37 31.11
CA ASP A 345 1.04 7.62 31.90
C ASP A 345 1.84 7.55 33.22
N GLU A 346 3.16 7.48 33.12
CA GLU A 346 4.05 7.60 34.30
C GLU A 346 4.16 9.05 34.83
N PHE A 347 3.46 10.04 34.26
CA PHE A 347 3.42 11.42 34.77
C PHE A 347 2.06 12.15 34.62
N GLY A 348 1.05 11.69 35.37
CA GLY A 348 0.12 12.59 36.07
C GLY A 348 -1.04 13.22 35.29
N ASN A 349 -2.04 12.42 34.93
CA ASN A 349 -3.47 12.64 35.23
C ASN A 349 -4.02 14.07 35.02
N MET A 350 -3.86 14.61 33.80
CA MET A 350 -4.74 15.68 33.32
C MET A 350 -5.74 15.04 32.34
N PRO A 351 -7.04 15.03 32.65
CA PRO A 351 -8.04 14.52 31.71
C PRO A 351 -7.98 15.25 30.36
N SER A 352 -8.32 14.55 29.27
CA SER A 352 -8.37 15.14 27.94
C SER A 352 -9.28 16.39 27.93
N PRO A 353 -9.02 17.41 27.08
CA PRO A 353 -9.91 18.55 26.96
C PRO A 353 -11.36 18.18 26.63
N LEU A 354 -11.55 17.11 25.83
CA LEU A 354 -12.86 16.54 25.51
C LEU A 354 -13.53 15.90 26.73
N PHE A 355 -12.78 15.14 27.52
CA PHE A 355 -13.27 14.58 28.79
C PHE A 355 -13.68 15.69 29.77
N MET A 356 -12.86 16.74 29.91
CA MET A 356 -13.19 17.88 30.75
C MET A 356 -14.45 18.60 30.27
N GLU A 357 -14.64 18.75 28.96
CA GLU A 357 -15.85 19.34 28.36
C GLU A 357 -17.09 18.47 28.60
N ARG A 358 -16.97 17.15 28.41
CA ARG A 358 -18.00 16.15 28.70
C ARG A 358 -18.48 16.23 30.16
N MET A 359 -17.56 16.31 31.12
CA MET A 359 -17.90 16.43 32.55
C MET A 359 -18.68 17.72 32.90
N MET A 360 -18.44 18.82 32.16
CA MET A 360 -19.12 20.11 32.41
C MET A 360 -20.54 20.12 31.85
N ILE A 361 -20.79 19.41 30.74
CA ILE A 361 -22.12 19.24 30.13
C ILE A 361 -23.06 18.45 31.06
N ASP A 362 -22.50 17.49 31.80
CA ASP A 362 -23.23 16.58 32.69
C ASP A 362 -24.07 17.30 33.77
N GLN A 363 -23.68 18.53 34.12
CA GLN A 363 -24.26 19.33 35.21
C GLN A 363 -25.38 20.29 34.79
N GLN A 364 -25.74 20.38 33.50
CA GLN A 364 -26.77 21.31 33.03
C GLN A 364 -28.15 20.64 32.81
N PRO A 365 -29.24 21.15 33.44
CA PRO A 365 -30.53 20.46 33.47
C PRO A 365 -31.48 20.69 32.26
N ASN A 366 -31.07 21.40 31.21
CA ASN A 366 -32.00 21.98 30.23
C ASN A 366 -31.71 21.70 28.74
N ASP A 367 -30.80 20.79 28.39
CA ASP A 367 -30.69 20.34 27.00
C ASP A 367 -31.65 19.18 26.74
N THR A 368 -32.28 19.11 25.56
CA THR A 368 -33.12 17.96 25.21
C THR A 368 -32.27 16.70 25.26
N ASP A 369 -32.77 15.65 25.91
CA ASP A 369 -32.05 14.39 26.16
C ASP A 369 -31.30 13.88 24.89
N SER A 370 -31.91 14.00 23.71
CA SER A 370 -31.33 13.57 22.43
C SER A 370 -30.13 14.38 21.92
N ARG A 371 -30.13 15.73 22.04
CA ARG A 371 -29.01 16.58 21.57
C ARG A 371 -27.75 16.35 22.40
N ARG A 372 -27.92 16.25 23.73
CA ARG A 372 -26.83 15.92 24.64
C ARG A 372 -26.30 14.49 24.43
N GLN A 373 -27.19 13.50 24.32
CA GLN A 373 -26.79 12.12 24.02
C GLN A 373 -26.03 12.01 22.70
N ALA A 374 -26.45 12.75 21.67
CA ALA A 374 -25.73 12.82 20.40
C ALA A 374 -24.31 13.39 20.58
N GLN A 375 -24.17 14.47 21.35
CA GLN A 375 -22.85 15.07 21.60
C GLN A 375 -21.95 14.15 22.46
N GLU A 376 -22.51 13.40 23.41
CA GLU A 376 -21.76 12.40 24.18
C GLU A 376 -21.23 11.28 23.27
N LEU A 377 -22.06 10.76 22.35
CA LEU A 377 -21.63 9.81 21.34
C LEU A 377 -20.59 10.41 20.37
N ALA A 378 -20.72 11.69 20.01
CA ALA A 378 -19.74 12.36 19.18
C ALA A 378 -18.37 12.46 19.86
N TYR A 379 -18.32 12.72 21.18
CA TYR A 379 -17.06 12.68 21.93
C TYR A 379 -16.46 11.28 21.97
N GLU A 380 -17.28 10.25 22.21
CA GLU A 380 -16.81 8.86 22.14
C GLU A 380 -16.28 8.52 20.74
N ALA A 381 -16.94 9.03 19.69
CA ALA A 381 -16.49 8.85 18.32
C ALA A 381 -15.12 9.50 18.05
N MET A 382 -14.89 10.71 18.59
CA MET A 382 -13.61 11.41 18.47
C MET A 382 -12.45 10.68 19.18
N GLU A 383 -12.76 9.92 20.24
CA GLU A 383 -11.78 9.13 21.00
C GLU A 383 -11.59 7.70 20.45
N ALA A 384 -12.57 7.18 19.70
CA ALA A 384 -12.48 5.89 19.00
C ALA A 384 -11.66 5.99 17.70
N HIS A 385 -11.29 4.86 17.09
CA HIS A 385 -10.63 4.79 15.79
C HIS A 385 -11.43 3.94 14.77
N GLY A 386 -10.92 3.88 13.54
CA GLY A 386 -11.45 3.02 12.49
C GLY A 386 -12.97 3.11 12.28
N ARG A 387 -13.61 1.96 12.11
CA ARG A 387 -15.04 1.82 11.84
C ARG A 387 -15.88 2.12 13.06
N HIS A 388 -15.41 1.81 14.28
CA HIS A 388 -16.18 2.06 15.50
C HIS A 388 -16.49 3.55 15.67
N ARG A 389 -15.50 4.41 15.39
CA ARG A 389 -15.66 5.87 15.29
C ARG A 389 -16.81 6.26 14.35
N LYS A 390 -16.86 5.70 13.14
CA LYS A 390 -17.91 6.00 12.14
C LYS A 390 -19.30 5.57 12.64
N VAL A 391 -19.39 4.41 13.30
CA VAL A 391 -20.66 3.90 13.86
C VAL A 391 -21.18 4.83 14.95
N LEU A 392 -20.34 5.24 15.90
CA LEU A 392 -20.72 6.17 16.97
C LEU A 392 -21.19 7.52 16.42
N ALA A 393 -20.48 8.05 15.41
CA ALA A 393 -20.88 9.29 14.75
C ALA A 393 -22.25 9.17 14.04
N ARG A 394 -22.53 8.05 13.35
CA ARG A 394 -23.86 7.81 12.75
C ARG A 394 -24.96 7.71 13.81
N GLN A 395 -24.70 7.00 14.92
CA GLN A 395 -25.65 6.91 16.05
C GLN A 395 -25.94 8.29 16.66
N ALA A 396 -24.93 9.17 16.77
CA ALA A 396 -25.13 10.55 17.20
C ALA A 396 -26.06 11.31 16.23
N LEU A 397 -25.89 11.14 14.92
CA LEU A 397 -26.70 11.82 13.90
C LEU A 397 -28.14 11.29 13.84
N ASP A 398 -28.37 10.01 14.13
CA ASP A 398 -29.71 9.45 14.27
C ASP A 398 -30.48 10.09 15.43
N LEU A 399 -29.79 10.46 16.51
CA LEU A 399 -30.37 11.17 17.65
C LEU A 399 -30.54 12.68 17.37
N TRP A 400 -29.53 13.30 16.74
CA TRP A 400 -29.52 14.73 16.43
C TRP A 400 -28.80 15.00 15.10
N PRO A 401 -29.55 15.22 14.00
CA PRO A 401 -28.96 15.41 12.66
C PRO A 401 -28.06 16.64 12.52
N ASP A 402 -28.22 17.63 13.40
CA ASP A 402 -27.42 18.86 13.38
C ASP A 402 -26.19 18.77 14.34
N CYS A 403 -25.75 17.56 14.71
CA CYS A 403 -24.59 17.34 15.57
C CYS A 403 -23.28 17.58 14.81
N ALA A 404 -22.74 18.80 14.91
CA ALA A 404 -21.57 19.25 14.16
C ALA A 404 -20.35 18.31 14.33
N ASP A 405 -19.96 17.96 15.56
CA ASP A 405 -18.80 17.08 15.78
C ASP A 405 -18.99 15.69 15.16
N ALA A 406 -20.21 15.14 15.16
CA ALA A 406 -20.47 13.83 14.57
C ALA A 406 -20.33 13.87 13.03
N LEU A 407 -20.83 14.94 12.39
CA LEU A 407 -20.54 15.19 10.97
C LEU A 407 -19.04 15.39 10.72
N GLY A 408 -18.36 16.13 11.60
CA GLY A 408 -16.92 16.34 11.54
C GLY A 408 -16.11 15.04 11.65
N VAL A 409 -16.55 14.10 12.49
CA VAL A 409 -15.94 12.76 12.58
C VAL A 409 -16.10 11.99 11.28
N LEU A 410 -17.30 12.00 10.67
CA LEU A 410 -17.50 11.34 9.37
C LEU A 410 -16.67 11.99 8.28
N ALA A 411 -16.62 13.33 8.24
CA ALA A 411 -15.81 14.09 7.30
C ALA A 411 -14.32 13.77 7.42
N GLY A 412 -13.77 13.79 8.64
CA GLY A 412 -12.36 13.43 8.90
C GLY A 412 -12.04 11.96 8.71
N SER A 413 -13.05 11.11 8.44
CA SER A 413 -12.87 9.68 8.14
C SER A 413 -13.21 9.33 6.68
N ALA A 414 -13.48 10.33 5.85
CA ALA A 414 -13.68 10.19 4.41
C ALA A 414 -12.33 9.99 3.71
N THR A 415 -12.34 9.21 2.63
CA THR A 415 -11.11 8.90 1.86
C THR A 415 -10.94 9.80 0.64
N ASP A 416 -12.05 10.32 0.11
CA ASP A 416 -12.04 11.31 -0.96
C ASP A 416 -11.98 12.72 -0.33
N PRO A 417 -10.93 13.52 -0.61
CA PRO A 417 -10.82 14.88 -0.08
C PRO A 417 -12.00 15.78 -0.47
N VAL A 418 -12.61 15.56 -1.65
CA VAL A 418 -13.77 16.33 -2.08
C VAL A 418 -14.98 16.01 -1.21
N GLU A 419 -15.28 14.73 -0.99
CA GLU A 419 -16.31 14.28 -0.05
C GLU A 419 -16.06 14.80 1.38
N ALA A 420 -14.81 14.77 1.84
CA ALA A 420 -14.42 15.26 3.16
C ALA A 420 -14.79 16.75 3.33
N ILE A 421 -14.43 17.60 2.36
CA ILE A 421 -14.78 19.02 2.35
C ILE A 421 -16.31 19.21 2.34
N GLU A 422 -17.04 18.51 1.47
CA GLU A 422 -18.51 18.62 1.41
C GLU A 422 -19.18 18.25 2.74
N LEU A 423 -18.67 17.23 3.44
CA LEU A 423 -19.15 16.84 4.76
C LEU A 423 -18.77 17.86 5.85
N PHE A 424 -17.57 18.44 5.78
CA PHE A 424 -17.17 19.52 6.70
C PHE A 424 -17.99 20.79 6.49
N GLU A 425 -18.32 21.16 5.26
CA GLU A 425 -19.25 22.26 4.96
C GLU A 425 -20.63 22.01 5.57
N GLN A 426 -21.15 20.78 5.46
CA GLN A 426 -22.38 20.37 6.12
C GLN A 426 -22.27 20.44 7.65
N ALA A 427 -21.14 20.01 8.23
CA ALA A 427 -20.89 20.07 9.67
C ALA A 427 -20.89 21.52 10.19
N VAL A 428 -20.26 22.44 9.45
CA VAL A 428 -20.26 23.87 9.76
C VAL A 428 -21.68 24.43 9.70
N ALA A 429 -22.44 24.14 8.64
CA ALA A 429 -23.82 24.61 8.49
C ALA A 429 -24.75 24.05 9.58
N ALA A 430 -24.58 22.77 9.96
CA ALA A 430 -25.29 22.14 11.07
C ALA A 430 -24.99 22.85 12.39
N GLY A 431 -23.71 23.13 12.68
CA GLY A 431 -23.30 23.88 13.87
C GLY A 431 -23.88 25.29 13.93
N GLU A 432 -23.90 26.05 12.82
CA GLU A 432 -24.54 27.38 12.79
C GLU A 432 -26.03 27.32 13.07
N LYS A 433 -26.71 26.31 12.50
CA LYS A 433 -28.14 26.08 12.69
C LYS A 433 -28.46 25.68 14.14
N ASP A 434 -27.68 24.79 14.72
CA ASP A 434 -27.82 24.31 16.09
C ASP A 434 -27.62 25.43 17.13
N LEU A 435 -26.64 26.31 16.90
CA LEU A 435 -26.41 27.51 17.72
C LEU A 435 -27.55 28.52 17.61
N GLY A 436 -28.09 28.71 16.41
CA GLY A 436 -29.12 29.69 16.12
C GLY A 436 -28.59 31.12 16.03
N ALA A 437 -29.19 31.92 15.15
CA ALA A 437 -28.68 33.22 14.75
C ALA A 437 -28.51 34.24 15.89
N GLN A 438 -29.41 34.22 16.89
CA GLN A 438 -29.33 35.14 18.02
C GLN A 438 -28.13 34.83 18.92
N PHE A 439 -28.00 33.58 19.36
CA PHE A 439 -26.91 33.16 20.25
C PHE A 439 -25.55 33.29 19.55
N PHE A 440 -25.49 32.95 18.26
CA PHE A 440 -24.30 33.16 17.45
C PHE A 440 -23.85 34.63 17.45
N ALA A 441 -24.77 35.57 17.21
CA ALA A 441 -24.44 36.99 17.15
C ALA A 441 -24.03 37.56 18.53
N GLU A 442 -24.67 37.10 19.61
CA GLU A 442 -24.41 37.56 20.98
C GLU A 442 -23.08 37.04 21.54
N THR A 443 -22.56 35.92 21.02
CA THR A 443 -21.34 35.27 21.52
C THR A 443 -20.07 35.63 20.76
N VAL A 444 -20.16 36.35 19.63
CA VAL A 444 -19.00 36.77 18.82
C VAL A 444 -17.91 37.41 19.68
N GLY A 445 -16.67 36.97 19.51
CA GLY A 445 -15.52 37.42 20.29
C GLY A 445 -15.30 36.63 21.58
N HIS A 446 -16.25 35.78 21.97
CA HIS A 446 -16.25 35.02 23.20
C HIS A 446 -16.63 33.54 23.01
N PHE A 447 -16.65 33.05 21.76
CA PHE A 447 -17.14 31.70 21.44
C PHE A 447 -16.56 30.63 22.37
N TRP A 448 -15.25 30.58 22.57
CA TRP A 448 -14.60 29.56 23.41
C TRP A 448 -15.13 29.45 24.85
N GLY A 449 -15.64 30.55 25.41
CA GLY A 449 -16.25 30.59 26.73
C GLY A 449 -17.59 29.84 26.83
N PHE A 450 -18.21 29.52 25.70
CA PHE A 450 -19.48 28.81 25.57
C PHE A 450 -19.23 27.44 24.95
N HIS A 451 -19.48 26.38 25.73
CA HIS A 451 -19.25 24.99 25.31
C HIS A 451 -20.06 24.63 24.06
N GLU A 452 -21.25 25.19 23.93
CA GLU A 452 -22.18 24.99 22.81
C GLU A 452 -21.54 25.39 21.47
N THR A 453 -20.62 26.36 21.45
CA THR A 453 -20.00 26.85 20.21
C THR A 453 -18.76 26.06 19.78
N ARG A 454 -18.21 25.23 20.67
CA ARG A 454 -16.95 24.53 20.42
C ARG A 454 -17.06 23.46 19.32
N PRO A 455 -18.14 22.67 19.22
CA PRO A 455 -18.34 21.77 18.08
C PRO A 455 -18.24 22.52 16.74
N PHE A 456 -18.94 23.66 16.62
CA PHE A 456 -18.89 24.50 15.43
C PHE A 456 -17.47 25.03 15.14
N MET A 457 -16.75 25.50 16.16
CA MET A 457 -15.37 25.97 15.99
C MET A 457 -14.40 24.86 15.56
N ARG A 458 -14.57 23.63 16.07
CA ARG A 458 -13.74 22.47 15.70
C ARG A 458 -13.93 22.13 14.22
N VAL A 459 -15.16 21.96 13.77
CA VAL A 459 -15.42 21.58 12.37
C VAL A 459 -15.08 22.69 11.39
N LYS A 460 -15.19 23.97 11.78
CA LYS A 460 -14.79 25.10 10.95
C LYS A 460 -13.27 25.18 10.78
N LEU A 461 -12.50 24.83 11.81
CA LEU A 461 -11.05 24.73 11.70
C LEU A 461 -10.64 23.55 10.80
N ALA A 462 -11.26 22.38 11.00
CA ALA A 462 -11.00 21.21 10.19
C ALA A 462 -11.32 21.44 8.70
N LEU A 463 -12.43 22.13 8.38
CA LEU A 463 -12.76 22.56 7.02
C LEU A 463 -11.65 23.45 6.44
N ALA A 464 -11.17 24.43 7.21
CA ALA A 464 -10.14 25.35 6.74
C ALA A 464 -8.82 24.63 6.42
N GLN A 465 -8.45 23.61 7.20
CA GLN A 465 -7.26 22.80 6.95
C GLN A 465 -7.43 21.92 5.72
N ASN A 466 -8.58 21.24 5.54
CA ASN A 466 -8.83 20.43 4.34
C ASN A 466 -8.88 21.28 3.06
N LEU A 467 -9.46 22.49 3.13
CA LEU A 467 -9.39 23.46 2.03
C LEU A 467 -7.96 23.89 1.72
N TRP A 468 -7.12 24.03 2.74
CA TRP A 468 -5.70 24.37 2.56
C TRP A 468 -4.93 23.26 1.86
N ASP A 469 -5.13 22.01 2.30
CA ASP A 469 -4.48 20.82 1.75
C ASP A 469 -4.87 20.60 0.28
N GLU A 470 -6.13 20.92 -0.09
CA GLU A 470 -6.63 20.90 -1.48
C GLU A 470 -6.32 22.20 -2.27
N GLU A 471 -5.34 22.99 -1.82
CA GLU A 471 -4.86 24.22 -2.45
C GLU A 471 -5.93 25.32 -2.66
N ARG A 472 -7.09 25.24 -1.98
CA ARG A 472 -8.15 26.27 -1.98
C ARG A 472 -7.83 27.36 -0.96
N TYR A 473 -6.66 27.98 -1.13
CA TYR A 473 -6.02 28.83 -0.12
C TYR A 473 -6.85 30.04 0.32
N GLU A 474 -7.48 30.77 -0.60
CA GLU A 474 -8.27 31.96 -0.27
C GLU A 474 -9.49 31.62 0.60
N GLU A 475 -10.11 30.47 0.35
CA GLU A 475 -11.26 29.99 1.13
C GLU A 475 -10.81 29.60 2.54
N ALA A 476 -9.74 28.79 2.65
CA ALA A 476 -9.12 28.43 3.92
C ALA A 476 -8.80 29.66 4.79
N VAL A 477 -8.14 30.67 4.20
CA VAL A 477 -7.83 31.93 4.87
C VAL A 477 -9.09 32.68 5.31
N GLY A 478 -10.16 32.65 4.52
CA GLY A 478 -11.46 33.19 4.92
C GLY A 478 -11.99 32.55 6.21
N HIS A 479 -11.90 31.22 6.33
CA HIS A 479 -12.30 30.50 7.54
C HIS A 479 -11.40 30.80 8.74
N TYR A 480 -10.07 30.89 8.55
CA TYR A 480 -9.15 31.26 9.63
C TYR A 480 -9.41 32.67 10.17
N ARG A 481 -9.61 33.65 9.28
CA ARG A 481 -9.97 35.03 9.67
C ARG A 481 -11.26 35.06 10.50
N GLU A 482 -12.27 34.31 10.04
CA GLU A 482 -13.54 34.22 10.75
C GLU A 482 -13.38 33.57 12.14
N LEU A 483 -12.61 32.49 12.26
CA LEU A 483 -12.33 31.86 13.55
C LEU A 483 -11.68 32.83 14.54
N LEU A 484 -10.72 33.66 14.10
CA LEU A 484 -10.10 34.69 14.96
C LEU A 484 -11.07 35.84 15.30
N ARG A 485 -12.02 36.17 14.42
CA ARG A 485 -13.10 37.13 14.73
C ARG A 485 -14.02 36.58 15.82
N LEU A 486 -14.36 35.30 15.74
CA LEU A 486 -15.24 34.61 16.69
C LEU A 486 -14.55 34.35 18.03
N ASN A 487 -13.25 34.07 18.01
CA ASN A 487 -12.41 33.90 19.19
C ASN A 487 -11.03 34.59 19.06
N PRO A 488 -10.95 35.89 19.36
CA PRO A 488 -9.68 36.63 19.35
C PRO A 488 -8.65 36.14 20.36
N ASN A 489 -9.08 35.42 21.41
CA ASN A 489 -8.16 34.79 22.37
C ASN A 489 -7.47 33.55 21.79
N ASP A 490 -7.94 33.07 20.64
CA ASP A 490 -7.32 32.06 19.80
C ASP A 490 -6.90 30.78 20.54
N ASN A 491 -7.89 30.16 21.18
CA ASN A 491 -7.69 28.93 21.95
C ASN A 491 -7.38 27.70 21.09
N GLN A 492 -7.66 27.77 19.78
CA GLN A 492 -7.33 26.72 18.81
C GLN A 492 -5.99 26.98 18.10
N SER A 493 -5.28 28.05 18.46
CA SER A 493 -4.01 28.45 17.83
C SER A 493 -4.11 28.71 16.32
N VAL A 494 -5.27 29.13 15.81
CA VAL A 494 -5.52 29.46 14.40
C VAL A 494 -4.53 30.51 13.88
N ARG A 495 -4.02 31.39 14.74
CA ARG A 495 -3.04 32.41 14.36
C ARG A 495 -1.73 31.80 13.82
N THR A 496 -1.34 30.58 14.24
CA THR A 496 -0.12 29.92 13.77
C THR A 496 -0.29 29.33 12.38
N LEU A 497 -1.54 29.08 11.94
CA LEU A 497 -1.89 28.67 10.58
C LEU A 497 -2.15 29.88 9.67
N LEU A 498 -2.83 30.92 10.17
CA LEU A 498 -3.17 32.09 9.37
C LEU A 498 -1.95 32.91 8.96
N ALA A 499 -0.97 33.10 9.86
CA ALA A 499 0.21 33.90 9.56
C ALA A 499 1.04 33.36 8.36
N PRO A 500 1.41 32.07 8.30
CA PRO A 500 2.05 31.51 7.11
C PRO A 500 1.15 31.51 5.89
N ALA A 501 -0.15 31.23 6.04
CA ALA A 501 -1.09 31.27 4.92
C ALA A 501 -1.15 32.65 4.25
N LEU A 502 -1.20 33.73 5.03
CA LEU A 502 -1.14 35.10 4.52
C LEU A 502 0.18 35.39 3.80
N MET A 503 1.31 34.91 4.32
CA MET A 503 2.61 35.07 3.67
C MET A 503 2.67 34.34 2.33
N GLN A 504 2.12 33.14 2.24
CA GLN A 504 2.06 32.36 1.00
C GLN A 504 1.22 33.06 -0.08
N LEU A 505 0.13 33.72 0.32
CA LEU A 505 -0.69 34.54 -0.59
C LEU A 505 -0.11 35.93 -0.87
N GLY A 506 1.02 36.30 -0.26
CA GLY A 506 1.63 37.62 -0.42
C GLY A 506 0.95 38.75 0.35
N GLU A 507 0.02 38.43 1.24
CA GLU A 507 -0.73 39.37 2.10
C GLU A 507 0.12 39.80 3.32
N TYR A 508 1.31 40.34 3.05
CA TYR A 508 2.34 40.60 4.07
C TYR A 508 1.96 41.69 5.08
N ASP A 509 1.12 42.64 4.71
CA ASP A 509 0.68 43.70 5.62
C ASP A 509 -0.29 43.14 6.66
N GLU A 510 -1.23 42.29 6.25
CA GLU A 510 -2.14 41.61 7.18
C GLU A 510 -1.39 40.61 8.09
N ALA A 511 -0.42 39.88 7.54
CA ALA A 511 0.45 39.02 8.36
C ALA A 511 1.19 39.84 9.43
N GLU A 512 1.68 41.04 9.09
CA GLU A 512 2.34 41.93 10.05
C GLU A 512 1.38 42.45 11.12
N GLU A 513 0.15 42.82 10.74
CA GLU A 513 -0.90 43.24 11.67
C GLU A 513 -1.26 42.11 12.66
N LEU A 514 -1.44 40.89 12.16
CA LEU A 514 -1.71 39.70 12.97
C LEU A 514 -0.58 39.43 13.97
N LEU A 515 0.66 39.39 13.49
CA LEU A 515 1.83 39.16 14.36
C LEU A 515 1.99 40.27 15.41
N THR A 516 1.61 41.51 15.07
CA THR A 516 1.62 42.65 15.99
C THR A 516 0.50 42.56 17.03
N PHE A 517 -0.68 42.09 16.64
CA PHE A 517 -1.80 41.88 17.56
C PHE A 517 -1.43 40.86 18.64
N TYR A 518 -0.79 39.75 18.25
CA TYR A 518 -0.32 38.70 19.17
C TYR A 518 1.18 38.83 19.53
N LYS A 519 1.70 40.05 19.67
CA LYS A 519 3.12 40.34 19.93
C LYS A 519 3.70 39.71 21.21
N ASP A 520 2.85 39.37 22.18
CA ASP A 520 3.26 38.77 23.46
C ASP A 520 3.37 37.23 23.36
N THR A 521 3.19 36.65 22.17
CA THR A 521 3.44 35.23 21.91
C THR A 521 4.94 34.96 21.89
N HIS A 522 5.39 34.08 22.78
CA HIS A 522 6.79 33.69 22.91
C HIS A 522 6.94 32.20 22.57
N SER A 523 7.04 31.90 21.27
CA SER A 523 7.26 30.55 20.76
C SER A 523 8.24 30.56 19.58
N ALA A 524 8.81 29.39 19.26
CA ALA A 524 9.65 29.22 18.08
C ALA A 524 8.87 29.60 16.82
N SER A 525 7.65 29.08 16.66
CA SER A 525 6.76 29.41 15.54
C SER A 525 6.62 30.93 15.35
N TRP A 526 6.37 31.71 16.42
CA TRP A 526 6.25 33.16 16.32
C TRP A 526 7.57 33.87 15.95
N HIS A 527 8.69 33.44 16.54
CA HIS A 527 10.00 34.04 16.25
C HIS A 527 10.46 33.81 14.80
N TYR A 528 10.27 32.60 14.29
CA TYR A 528 10.63 32.26 12.91
C TYR A 528 9.65 32.89 11.90
N THR A 529 8.36 32.95 12.21
CA THR A 529 7.36 33.66 11.36
C THR A 529 7.70 35.13 11.21
N TRP A 530 8.01 35.83 12.31
CA TRP A 530 8.48 37.22 12.25
C TRP A 530 9.75 37.37 11.41
N ALA A 531 10.70 36.44 11.53
CA ALA A 531 11.93 36.48 10.75
C ALA A 531 11.68 36.32 9.25
N LEU A 532 10.84 35.33 8.87
CA LEU A 532 10.45 35.08 7.49
C LEU A 532 9.70 36.27 6.89
N LEU A 533 8.65 36.76 7.57
CA LEU A 533 7.88 37.90 7.09
C LEU A 533 8.76 39.13 6.81
N THR A 534 9.71 39.41 7.71
CA THR A 534 10.65 40.53 7.51
C THR A 534 11.53 40.32 6.29
N PHE A 535 12.01 39.10 6.09
CA PHE A 535 12.82 38.75 4.93
C PHE A 535 12.00 38.88 3.64
N LEU A 536 10.74 38.45 3.63
CA LEU A 536 9.85 38.57 2.48
C LEU A 536 9.56 40.05 2.13
N LYS A 537 9.37 40.92 3.13
CA LYS A 537 9.11 42.35 2.91
C LYS A 537 10.36 43.17 2.55
N GLU A 538 11.49 42.88 3.18
CA GLU A 538 12.69 43.76 3.16
C GLU A 538 13.96 43.10 2.60
N GLY A 539 13.93 41.79 2.34
CA GLY A 539 15.10 40.98 1.98
C GLY A 539 16.06 40.74 3.16
N ASP A 540 17.33 40.48 2.85
CA ASP A 540 18.41 40.20 3.83
C ASP A 540 18.90 41.47 4.57
N GLY A 541 17.96 42.21 5.15
CA GLY A 541 18.17 43.44 5.91
C GLY A 541 18.64 43.21 7.36
N SER A 542 19.07 44.29 8.01
CA SER A 542 19.55 44.23 9.40
C SER A 542 18.48 43.78 10.41
N LEU A 543 17.20 44.07 10.14
CA LEU A 543 16.08 43.68 10.97
C LEU A 543 15.77 42.19 10.85
N ALA A 544 15.65 41.68 9.61
CA ALA A 544 15.45 40.25 9.33
C ALA A 544 16.57 39.40 9.96
N LYS A 545 17.83 39.83 9.79
CA LYS A 545 19.01 39.22 10.43
C LYS A 545 18.89 39.14 11.95
N ARG A 546 18.43 40.21 12.58
CA ARG A 546 18.27 40.28 14.05
C ARG A 546 17.15 39.38 14.53
N ARG A 547 16.00 39.38 13.84
CA ARG A 547 14.85 38.51 14.13
C ARG A 547 15.23 37.03 14.00
N LEU A 548 15.90 36.65 12.91
CA LEU A 548 16.37 35.28 12.73
C LEU A 548 17.42 34.85 13.77
N THR A 549 18.35 35.74 14.15
CA THR A 549 19.29 35.45 15.25
C THR A 549 18.58 35.31 16.59
N ALA A 550 17.49 36.03 16.85
CA ALA A 550 16.67 35.81 18.05
C ALA A 550 15.97 34.45 17.99
N ALA A 551 15.43 34.07 16.82
CA ALA A 551 14.81 32.76 16.60
C ALA A 551 15.78 31.60 16.84
N PHE A 552 17.02 31.68 16.35
CA PHE A 552 18.07 30.68 16.62
C PHE A 552 18.40 30.56 18.11
N LYS A 553 18.40 31.66 18.85
CA LYS A 553 18.65 31.65 20.30
C LYS A 553 17.48 31.06 21.09
N TRP A 554 16.26 31.23 20.58
CA TRP A 554 15.06 30.66 21.18
C TRP A 554 15.04 29.16 21.01
N ASN A 555 15.09 28.70 19.75
CA ASN A 555 15.06 27.28 19.44
C ASN A 555 15.98 26.98 18.22
N PRO A 556 17.18 26.44 18.47
CA PRO A 556 18.12 26.09 17.39
C PRO A 556 17.71 24.83 16.62
N HIS A 557 16.82 23.98 17.16
CA HIS A 557 16.42 22.73 16.51
C HIS A 557 15.64 22.97 15.22
N VAL A 558 14.84 24.03 15.16
CA VAL A 558 14.12 24.45 13.93
C VAL A 558 15.09 24.64 12.76
N ALA A 559 16.26 25.26 13.00
CA ALA A 559 17.26 25.46 11.97
C ALA A 559 17.83 24.12 11.46
N SER A 560 17.97 23.11 12.31
CA SER A 560 18.43 21.78 11.87
C SER A 560 17.46 21.13 10.89
N PHE A 561 16.14 21.31 11.06
CA PHE A 561 15.14 20.81 10.10
C PHE A 561 15.15 21.64 8.80
N LEU A 562 15.05 22.97 8.87
CA LEU A 562 15.02 23.83 7.69
C LEU A 562 16.30 23.79 6.84
N THR A 563 17.44 23.44 7.44
CA THR A 563 18.73 23.30 6.72
C THR A 563 19.00 21.87 6.24
N GLY A 564 18.08 20.93 6.45
CA GLY A 564 18.22 19.53 6.02
C GLY A 564 19.23 18.72 6.83
N GLN A 565 19.65 19.18 8.01
CA GLN A 565 20.49 18.40 8.93
C GLN A 565 19.69 17.29 9.63
N ARG A 566 18.37 17.46 9.69
CA ARG A 566 17.40 16.47 10.16
C ARG A 566 16.21 16.43 9.18
N PRO A 567 15.65 15.25 8.89
CA PRO A 567 14.40 15.17 8.15
C PRO A 567 13.26 15.78 8.97
N PRO A 568 12.23 16.38 8.34
CA PRO A 568 11.01 16.79 9.02
C PRO A 568 10.38 15.60 9.77
N PRO A 569 9.78 15.82 10.95
CA PRO A 569 9.00 14.79 11.61
C PRO A 569 7.76 14.44 10.79
N THR A 570 7.37 13.16 10.75
CA THR A 570 6.07 12.73 10.20
C THR A 570 4.93 13.12 11.13
N GLU A 571 5.15 13.01 12.44
CA GLU A 571 4.24 13.49 13.49
C GLU A 571 5.02 14.26 14.55
N PRO A 572 4.45 15.35 15.10
CA PRO A 572 5.08 16.05 16.21
C PRO A 572 5.10 15.17 17.47
N SER A 573 6.11 15.36 18.32
CA SER A 573 6.15 14.71 19.64
C SER A 573 4.86 14.92 20.42
N ALA A 574 4.39 13.86 21.08
CA ALA A 574 3.20 13.90 21.96
C ALA A 574 3.29 14.95 23.08
N TYR A 575 4.51 15.38 23.44
CA TYR A 575 4.76 16.35 24.50
C TYR A 575 5.43 17.62 23.99
N TYR A 576 4.79 18.76 24.24
CA TYR A 576 5.31 20.08 23.86
C TYR A 576 6.14 20.72 24.98
N HIS A 577 7.41 21.03 24.69
CA HIS A 577 8.32 21.73 25.60
C HIS A 577 8.95 22.96 24.91
N PRO A 578 8.66 24.19 25.38
CA PRO A 578 9.25 25.41 24.83
C PRO A 578 10.79 25.38 24.85
N GLY A 579 11.41 25.71 23.72
CA GLY A 579 12.85 25.73 23.51
C GLY A 579 13.48 24.38 23.14
N GLU A 580 12.74 23.28 23.26
CA GLU A 580 13.23 21.93 22.98
C GLU A 580 12.89 21.47 21.56
N ILE A 581 13.32 20.25 21.22
CA ILE A 581 13.07 19.66 19.91
C ILE A 581 11.56 19.52 19.61
N SER A 582 10.73 19.23 20.62
CA SER A 582 9.30 19.04 20.39
C SER A 582 8.56 20.32 19.98
N GLU A 583 8.98 21.49 20.49
CA GLU A 583 8.49 22.77 19.98
C GLU A 583 8.92 22.99 18.52
N ALA A 584 10.12 22.56 18.16
CA ALA A 584 10.61 22.69 16.78
C ALA A 584 9.83 21.77 15.83
N GLU A 585 9.47 20.57 16.24
CA GLU A 585 8.65 19.65 15.45
C GLU A 585 7.26 20.23 15.16
N THR A 586 6.60 20.81 16.18
CA THR A 586 5.32 21.52 16.00
C THR A 586 5.46 22.68 15.02
N MET A 587 6.52 23.49 15.15
CA MET A 587 6.77 24.61 14.25
C MET A 587 7.00 24.16 12.80
N ILE A 588 7.71 23.05 12.60
CA ILE A 588 7.99 22.53 11.26
C ILE A 588 6.70 22.09 10.58
N ALA A 589 5.79 21.43 11.29
CA ALA A 589 4.47 21.11 10.75
C ALA A 589 3.70 22.37 10.28
N GLU A 590 3.84 23.50 10.98
CA GLU A 590 3.13 24.75 10.65
C GLU A 590 3.77 25.57 9.52
N LEU A 591 5.10 25.56 9.43
CA LEU A 591 5.85 26.58 8.68
C LEU A 591 6.77 26.02 7.59
N TYR A 592 6.98 24.70 7.52
CA TYR A 592 7.93 24.12 6.57
C TYR A 592 7.62 24.52 5.13
N GLU A 593 6.38 24.35 4.70
CA GLU A 593 5.96 24.65 3.32
C GLU A 593 6.21 26.10 2.94
N VAL A 594 5.77 27.07 3.76
CA VAL A 594 5.95 28.49 3.44
C VAL A 594 7.43 28.88 3.38
N TRP A 595 8.29 28.31 4.22
CA TRP A 595 9.73 28.56 4.16
C TRP A 595 10.36 28.01 2.88
N PHE A 596 9.92 26.83 2.43
CA PHE A 596 10.42 26.19 1.21
C PHE A 596 9.89 26.84 -0.07
N ALA A 597 8.62 27.26 -0.07
CA ALA A 597 7.99 27.98 -1.18
C ALA A 597 8.52 29.42 -1.34
N SER A 598 9.03 30.02 -0.26
CA SER A 598 9.58 31.38 -0.26
C SER A 598 10.93 31.48 -0.97
N GLU A 599 10.98 32.22 -2.08
CA GLU A 599 12.19 32.39 -2.88
C GLU A 599 13.38 32.91 -2.03
N GLY A 600 14.46 32.14 -2.02
CA GLY A 600 15.71 32.50 -1.33
C GLY A 600 15.70 32.34 0.19
N ALA A 601 14.58 32.02 0.84
CA ALA A 601 14.48 31.91 2.30
C ALA A 601 15.32 30.75 2.87
N ILE A 602 15.30 29.57 2.22
CA ILE A 602 16.12 28.42 2.63
C ILE A 602 17.63 28.70 2.46
N ALA A 603 18.04 29.29 1.32
CA ALA A 603 19.43 29.67 1.11
C ALA A 603 19.90 30.71 2.15
N TRP A 604 19.02 31.64 2.51
CA TRP A 604 19.26 32.65 3.52
C TRP A 604 19.45 32.04 4.91
N ILE A 605 18.52 31.21 5.39
CA ILE A 605 18.65 30.59 6.73
C ILE A 605 19.89 29.69 6.82
N ILE A 606 20.25 28.98 5.75
CA ILE A 606 21.48 28.16 5.67
C ILE A 606 22.74 29.02 5.87
N ASP A 607 22.91 30.13 5.13
CA ASP A 607 24.08 31.02 5.30
C ASP A 607 24.13 31.60 6.72
N ARG A 608 22.97 32.00 7.25
CA ARG A 608 22.86 32.61 8.58
C ARG A 608 23.15 31.61 9.70
N TRP A 609 22.67 30.39 9.58
CA TRP A 609 22.91 29.30 10.54
C TRP A 609 24.40 28.96 10.62
N MET A 610 25.07 28.79 9.47
CA MET A 610 26.51 28.50 9.43
C MET A 610 27.40 29.58 10.07
N ARG A 611 26.94 30.83 10.11
CA ARG A 611 27.64 31.95 10.77
C ARG A 611 27.31 32.06 12.25
N PHE A 612 26.14 31.58 12.65
CA PHE A 612 25.69 31.60 14.04
C PHE A 612 26.25 30.41 14.84
N SER A 613 26.40 29.25 14.21
CA SER A 613 26.89 28.01 14.83
C SER A 613 28.42 27.92 14.96
N LYS A 614 29.15 28.96 14.55
CA LYS A 614 30.60 29.12 14.71
C LYS A 614 30.88 30.04 15.87
#